data_AF-A0A3B5REG6-F1
#
_entry.id   AF-A0A3B5REG6-F1
#
_cell.length_a   1.000
_cell.length_b   1.000
_cell.length_c   1.000
_cell.angle_alpha   90.00
_cell.angle_beta   90.00
_cell.angle_gamma   90.00
#
_symmetry.space_group_name_H-M   'P 1'
#
loop_
_entity.id
_entity.type
_entity.pdbx_description
1 polymer ?
#
loop_
_entity_poly.entity_id
_entity_poly.type
_entity_poly.pdbx_seq_one_letter_code
_entity_poly.pdbx_strand_id
1 'polypeptide(L)'
;MEAKILKFICANQGAVDADELMFNLFPGQSTTELISNHSKFALCSSNGKQRVVARTSLRLCRKKDCPVSCGELHLCKNFLYTGSCHFLQRRGCSFPHVLNSDYNQRLLEEHELQGLSRAELCTLLLQSDFTMLPPVSPPTLCLCRGPLAVVANSVFG
;
A
#
# COMPACT_ATOMS: atom_id res chain seq x y z
N MET A 1 -12.65 -11.14 -8.43
CA MET A 1 -12.02 -12.13 -7.51
C MET A 1 -10.86 -11.49 -6.77
N GLU A 2 -9.89 -10.93 -7.49
CA GLU A 2 -8.71 -10.26 -6.91
C GLU A 2 -9.04 -9.10 -5.95
N ALA A 3 -10.02 -8.25 -6.25
CA ALA A 3 -10.44 -7.18 -5.35
C ALA A 3 -10.86 -7.68 -3.94
N LYS A 4 -11.45 -8.88 -3.84
CA LYS A 4 -11.81 -9.49 -2.54
C LYS A 4 -10.56 -9.94 -1.77
N ILE A 5 -9.60 -10.53 -2.47
CA ILE A 5 -8.30 -10.94 -1.92
C ILE A 5 -7.56 -9.71 -1.42
N LEU A 6 -7.44 -8.69 -2.27
CA LEU A 6 -6.78 -7.44 -1.94
C LEU A 6 -7.42 -6.79 -0.70
N LYS A 7 -8.75 -6.70 -0.67
CA LYS A 7 -9.47 -6.15 0.48
C LYS A 7 -9.20 -6.94 1.76
N PHE A 8 -9.24 -8.27 1.70
CA PHE A 8 -8.95 -9.12 2.85
C PHE A 8 -7.50 -8.93 3.35
N ILE A 9 -6.52 -8.89 2.45
CA ILE A 9 -5.12 -8.68 2.81
C ILE A 9 -4.93 -7.28 3.43
N CYS A 10 -5.50 -6.24 2.83
CA CYS A 10 -5.41 -4.87 3.34
C CYS A 10 -6.07 -4.72 4.72
N ALA A 11 -7.22 -5.35 4.94
CA ALA A 11 -7.89 -5.38 6.24
C ALA A 11 -7.03 -6.06 7.33
N ASN A 12 -6.18 -7.00 6.92
CA ASN A 12 -5.21 -7.69 7.78
C ASN A 12 -3.80 -7.08 7.67
N GLN A 13 -3.70 -5.75 7.68
CA GLN A 13 -2.43 -5.01 7.71
C GLN A 13 -1.51 -5.27 6.51
N GLY A 14 -2.08 -5.63 5.36
CA GLY A 14 -1.39 -5.74 4.08
C GLY A 14 -0.62 -7.04 3.86
N ALA A 15 -0.62 -7.98 4.82
CA ALA A 15 -0.01 -9.29 4.63
C ALA A 15 -0.65 -10.37 5.50
N VAL A 16 -0.98 -11.52 4.90
CA VAL A 16 -1.62 -12.66 5.58
C VAL A 16 -0.86 -13.96 5.34
N ASP A 17 -1.01 -14.94 6.22
CA ASP A 17 -0.51 -16.29 5.97
C ASP A 17 -1.29 -16.91 4.79
N ALA A 18 -0.59 -17.60 3.89
CA ALA A 18 -1.21 -18.16 2.68
C ALA A 18 -2.31 -19.18 3.01
N ASP A 19 -2.09 -20.01 4.04
CA ASP A 19 -3.08 -20.99 4.51
C ASP A 19 -4.33 -20.32 5.08
N GLU A 20 -4.15 -19.22 5.82
CA GLU A 20 -5.26 -18.42 6.37
C GLU A 20 -6.08 -17.78 5.26
N LEU A 21 -5.42 -17.24 4.22
CA LEU A 21 -6.09 -16.67 3.06
C LEU A 21 -6.97 -17.71 2.36
N MET A 22 -6.44 -18.93 2.16
CA MET A 22 -7.19 -20.01 1.53
C MET A 22 -8.36 -20.46 2.38
N PHE A 23 -8.16 -20.64 3.68
CA PHE A 23 -9.22 -21.06 4.58
C PHE A 23 -10.40 -20.08 4.58
N ASN A 24 -10.12 -18.77 4.60
CA ASN A 24 -11.16 -17.75 4.71
C ASN A 24 -11.87 -17.43 3.39
N LEU A 25 -11.17 -17.47 2.25
CA LEU A 25 -11.74 -17.01 0.97
C LEU A 25 -12.01 -18.14 -0.03
N PHE A 26 -11.23 -19.22 0.00
CA PHE A 26 -11.26 -20.28 -1.01
C PHE A 26 -11.02 -21.66 -0.40
N PRO A 27 -11.91 -22.14 0.48
CA PRO A 27 -11.75 -23.47 1.08
C PRO A 27 -11.69 -24.53 -0.03
N GLY A 28 -10.56 -25.25 -0.12
CA GLY A 28 -10.35 -26.35 -1.07
C GLY A 28 -9.69 -26.00 -2.41
N GLN A 29 -9.22 -24.78 -2.62
CA GLN A 29 -8.44 -24.40 -3.83
C GLN A 29 -6.93 -24.33 -3.56
N SER A 30 -6.11 -24.26 -4.61
CA SER A 30 -4.65 -24.08 -4.53
C SER A 30 -4.27 -22.59 -4.51
N THR A 31 -3.30 -22.21 -3.67
CA THR A 31 -2.79 -20.83 -3.51
C THR A 31 -2.15 -20.25 -4.77
N THR A 32 -1.53 -21.10 -5.59
CA THR A 32 -0.70 -20.68 -6.73
C THR A 32 -1.49 -20.05 -7.87
N GLU A 33 -2.74 -20.47 -8.09
CA GLU A 33 -3.58 -19.94 -9.18
C GLU A 33 -4.15 -18.56 -8.85
N LEU A 34 -4.44 -18.30 -7.57
CA LEU A 34 -5.04 -17.06 -7.07
C LEU A 34 -4.07 -15.89 -6.95
N ILE A 35 -2.78 -16.18 -6.77
CA ILE A 35 -1.70 -15.19 -6.57
C ILE A 35 -0.85 -15.08 -7.85
N SER A 36 -1.40 -15.48 -8.98
CA SER A 36 -0.75 -15.40 -10.30
C SER A 36 -0.52 -13.95 -10.74
N ASN A 37 -1.31 -13.01 -10.24
CA ASN A 37 -1.13 -11.59 -10.52
C ASN A 37 -0.03 -10.97 -9.66
N HIS A 38 1.21 -11.11 -10.13
CA HIS A 38 2.42 -10.61 -9.46
C HIS A 38 2.49 -9.07 -9.34
N SER A 39 1.63 -8.34 -10.05
CA SER A 39 1.53 -6.87 -9.90
C SER A 39 0.70 -6.47 -8.67
N LYS A 40 -0.27 -7.30 -8.27
CA LYS A 40 -1.16 -7.07 -7.10
C LYS A 40 -0.76 -7.87 -5.88
N PHE A 41 -0.07 -8.98 -6.05
CA PHE A 41 0.28 -9.88 -4.94
C PHE A 41 1.71 -10.39 -5.05
N ALA A 42 2.36 -10.55 -3.89
CA ALA A 42 3.66 -11.18 -3.81
C ALA A 42 3.71 -12.20 -2.68
N LEU A 43 4.35 -13.33 -2.94
CA LEU A 43 4.66 -14.33 -1.94
C LEU A 43 5.97 -13.97 -1.23
N CYS A 44 5.99 -14.09 0.08
CA CYS A 44 7.20 -14.01 0.87
C CYS A 44 7.20 -15.07 1.98
N SER A 45 8.39 -15.47 2.41
CA SER A 45 8.53 -16.41 3.53
C SER A 45 8.97 -15.67 4.78
N SER A 46 8.18 -15.77 5.84
CA SER A 46 8.48 -15.19 7.16
C SER A 46 8.35 -16.28 8.22
N ASN A 47 9.39 -16.48 9.02
CA ASN A 47 9.43 -17.51 10.07
C ASN A 47 9.04 -18.93 9.58
N GLY A 48 9.44 -19.29 8.36
CA GLY A 48 9.12 -20.59 7.75
C GLY A 48 7.70 -20.72 7.19
N LYS A 49 6.86 -19.68 7.30
CA LYS A 49 5.52 -19.64 6.72
C LYS A 49 5.47 -18.83 5.45
N GLN A 50 4.69 -19.29 4.46
CA GLN A 50 4.39 -18.51 3.26
C GLN A 50 3.31 -17.46 3.59
N ARG A 51 3.58 -16.22 3.20
CA ARG A 51 2.68 -15.08 3.35
C ARG A 51 2.43 -14.42 2.02
N VAL A 52 1.24 -13.86 1.88
CA VAL A 52 0.79 -13.11 0.70
C VAL A 52 0.73 -11.65 1.09
N VAL A 53 1.45 -10.81 0.35
CA VAL A 53 1.52 -9.36 0.54
C VAL A 53 0.80 -8.66 -0.61
N ALA A 54 -0.02 -7.66 -0.30
CA ALA A 54 -0.69 -6.85 -1.30
C ALA A 54 0.26 -5.80 -1.90
N ARG A 55 0.11 -5.52 -3.20
CA ARG A 55 0.87 -4.53 -3.95
C ARG A 55 -0.02 -3.74 -4.89
N THR A 56 0.45 -2.57 -5.29
CA THR A 56 -0.14 -1.75 -6.34
C THR A 56 0.93 -1.01 -7.12
N SER A 57 0.65 -0.68 -8.38
CA SER A 57 1.48 0.24 -9.16
C SER A 57 1.13 1.71 -8.91
N LEU A 58 0.02 2.00 -8.22
CA LEU A 58 -0.40 3.36 -7.88
C LEU A 58 0.57 4.00 -6.87
N ARG A 59 0.93 5.27 -7.10
CA ARG A 59 1.91 6.01 -6.29
C ARG A 59 1.37 7.37 -5.87
N LEU A 60 2.06 8.03 -4.93
CA LEU A 60 1.82 9.43 -4.60
C LEU A 60 2.60 10.34 -5.54
N CYS A 61 1.92 11.32 -6.13
CA CYS A 61 2.56 12.38 -6.88
C CYS A 61 3.43 13.24 -5.96
N ARG A 62 4.66 13.51 -6.40
CA ARG A 62 5.63 14.37 -5.68
C ARG A 62 5.91 15.71 -6.35
N LYS A 63 5.29 15.99 -7.49
CA LYS A 63 5.46 17.24 -8.24
C LYS A 63 4.57 18.33 -7.64
N LYS A 64 5.13 19.51 -7.37
CA LYS A 64 4.36 20.67 -6.89
C LYS A 64 3.44 21.24 -7.96
N ASP A 65 3.93 21.31 -9.19
CA ASP A 65 3.19 21.78 -10.36
C ASP A 65 2.87 20.57 -11.27
N CYS A 66 2.10 19.59 -10.77
CA CYS A 66 1.74 18.43 -11.59
C CYS A 66 0.77 18.85 -12.70
N PRO A 67 0.98 18.41 -13.96
CA PRO A 67 -0.06 18.52 -14.99
C PRO A 67 -1.30 17.72 -14.57
N VAL A 68 -2.45 18.07 -15.17
CA VAL A 68 -3.80 17.59 -14.79
C VAL A 68 -3.98 16.06 -14.91
N SER A 69 -3.03 15.31 -15.48
CA SER A 69 -3.17 13.87 -15.75
C SER A 69 -1.86 13.09 -15.54
N CYS A 70 -1.25 13.18 -14.36
CA CYS A 70 0.02 12.49 -14.10
C CYS A 70 -0.08 11.03 -13.63
N GLY A 71 -1.30 10.47 -13.48
CA GLY A 71 -1.52 9.06 -13.16
C GLY A 71 -1.17 8.66 -11.72
N GLU A 72 -0.82 9.63 -10.86
CA GLU A 72 -0.45 9.41 -9.47
C GLU A 72 -1.38 10.18 -8.53
N LEU A 73 -1.58 9.65 -7.31
CA LEU A 73 -2.46 10.25 -6.30
C LEU A 73 -1.93 11.61 -5.84
N HIS A 74 -2.82 12.60 -5.91
CA HIS A 74 -2.56 13.94 -5.39
C HIS A 74 -2.97 14.00 -3.92
N LEU A 75 -2.02 13.67 -3.04
CA LEU A 75 -2.26 13.64 -1.60
C LEU A 75 -0.99 13.91 -0.79
N CYS A 76 -1.15 14.64 0.30
CA CYS A 76 -0.10 14.85 1.27
C CYS A 76 0.28 13.54 1.97
N LYS A 77 1.58 13.25 1.98
CA LYS A 77 2.18 12.06 2.64
C LYS A 77 1.80 11.98 4.12
N ASN A 78 1.89 13.08 4.86
CA ASN A 78 1.63 13.09 6.30
C ASN A 78 0.14 12.84 6.60
N PHE A 79 -0.74 13.46 5.81
CA PHE A 79 -2.17 13.21 5.93
C PHE A 79 -2.53 11.77 5.60
N LEU A 80 -1.89 11.16 4.59
CA LEU A 80 -2.06 9.73 4.33
C LEU A 80 -1.65 8.88 5.54
N TYR A 81 -0.57 9.24 6.25
CA TYR A 81 -0.04 8.48 7.38
C TYR A 81 -0.89 8.60 8.63
N THR A 82 -1.17 9.82 9.08
CA THR A 82 -1.77 10.06 10.39
C THR A 82 -3.22 10.56 10.32
N GLY A 83 -3.72 10.86 9.12
CA GLY A 83 -4.98 11.58 8.94
C GLY A 83 -4.87 13.08 9.26
N SER A 84 -3.68 13.57 9.59
CA SER A 84 -3.43 14.97 9.94
C SER A 84 -2.12 15.47 9.33
N CYS A 85 -1.96 16.80 9.23
CA CYS A 85 -0.74 17.39 8.68
C CYS A 85 -0.37 18.64 9.48
N HIS A 86 0.72 18.57 10.26
CA HIS A 86 1.19 19.70 11.07
C HIS A 86 1.58 20.94 10.24
N PHE A 87 1.92 20.75 8.95
CA PHE A 87 2.24 21.87 8.05
C PHE A 87 1.02 22.71 7.69
N LEU A 88 -0.18 22.14 7.73
CA LEU A 88 -1.43 22.87 7.45
C LEU A 88 -1.60 24.04 8.42
N GLN A 89 -1.26 23.86 9.70
CA GLN A 89 -1.43 24.86 10.76
C GLN A 89 -0.27 25.87 10.85
N ARG A 90 0.90 25.58 10.26
CA ARG A 90 2.10 26.40 10.43
C ARG A 90 2.49 27.21 9.20
N ARG A 91 2.55 26.58 8.03
CA ARG A 91 3.15 27.19 6.81
C ARG A 91 2.30 27.01 5.56
N GLY A 92 1.15 26.34 5.68
CA GLY A 92 0.39 25.83 4.55
C GLY A 92 1.08 24.60 3.95
N CYS A 93 0.37 23.49 3.81
CA CYS A 93 0.91 22.35 3.08
C CYS A 93 0.71 22.59 1.58
N SER A 94 1.76 22.38 0.79
CA SER A 94 1.67 22.50 -0.68
C SER A 94 0.99 21.30 -1.35
N PHE A 95 0.63 20.25 -0.60
CA PHE A 95 -0.02 19.06 -1.13
C PHE A 95 -1.49 18.98 -0.68
N PRO A 96 -2.40 18.48 -1.52
CA PRO A 96 -3.81 18.34 -1.16
C PRO A 96 -4.03 17.40 0.03
N HIS A 97 -5.09 17.65 0.80
CA HIS A 97 -5.52 16.82 1.93
C HIS A 97 -6.87 16.13 1.68
N VAL A 98 -7.28 16.03 0.41
CA VAL A 98 -8.56 15.42 0.01
C VAL A 98 -8.26 14.13 -0.71
N LEU A 99 -8.43 13.00 0.00
CA LEU A 99 -8.21 11.67 -0.57
C LEU A 99 -9.22 11.39 -1.70
N ASN A 100 -10.51 11.65 -1.45
CA ASN A 100 -11.60 11.35 -2.39
C ASN A 100 -11.92 12.55 -3.30
N SER A 101 -10.91 13.19 -3.88
CA SER A 101 -11.14 14.16 -4.97
C SER A 101 -11.58 13.42 -6.23
N ASP A 102 -12.32 14.06 -7.13
CA ASP A 102 -12.78 13.43 -8.39
C ASP A 102 -11.64 12.77 -9.16
N TYR A 103 -10.47 13.41 -9.20
CA TYR A 103 -9.28 12.88 -9.86
C TYR A 103 -8.75 11.63 -9.16
N ASN A 104 -8.56 11.68 -7.84
CA ASN A 104 -8.06 10.54 -7.07
C ASN A 104 -9.04 9.38 -7.09
N GLN A 105 -10.36 9.65 -7.05
CA GLN A 105 -11.37 8.60 -7.09
C GLN A 105 -11.33 7.83 -8.40
N ARG A 106 -11.15 8.50 -9.55
CA ARG A 106 -10.94 7.83 -10.84
C ARG A 106 -9.72 6.91 -10.82
N LEU A 107 -8.59 7.40 -10.30
CA LEU A 107 -7.39 6.56 -10.14
C LEU A 107 -7.62 5.37 -9.21
N LEU A 108 -8.33 5.57 -8.09
CA LEU A 108 -8.67 4.48 -7.19
C LEU A 108 -9.57 3.44 -7.87
N GLU A 109 -10.53 3.86 -8.68
CA GLU A 109 -11.39 2.97 -9.45
C GLU A 109 -10.60 2.21 -10.54
N GLU A 110 -9.75 2.90 -11.30
CA GLU A 110 -8.87 2.30 -12.33
C GLU A 110 -7.94 1.22 -11.74
N HIS A 111 -7.51 1.39 -10.50
CA HIS A 111 -6.66 0.43 -9.78
C HIS A 111 -7.44 -0.55 -8.87
N GLU A 112 -8.78 -0.51 -8.87
CA GLU A 112 -9.66 -1.34 -8.02
C GLU A 112 -9.44 -1.15 -6.50
N LEU A 113 -9.12 0.06 -6.06
CA LEU A 113 -8.77 0.44 -4.69
C LEU A 113 -9.84 1.31 -3.98
N GLN A 114 -10.96 1.64 -4.63
CA GLN A 114 -12.01 2.54 -4.12
C GLN A 114 -12.68 2.06 -2.82
N GLY A 115 -12.59 0.77 -2.50
CA GLY A 115 -13.13 0.19 -1.25
C GLY A 115 -12.17 0.23 -0.06
N LEU A 116 -10.96 0.77 -0.22
CA LEU A 116 -9.95 0.84 0.83
C LEU A 116 -10.07 2.14 1.64
N SER A 117 -10.00 2.00 2.96
CA SER A 117 -9.85 3.12 3.88
C SER A 117 -8.48 3.79 3.72
N ARG A 118 -8.34 5.00 4.25
CA ARG A 118 -7.05 5.72 4.31
C ARG A 118 -5.92 4.85 4.88
N ALA A 119 -6.18 4.15 5.98
CA ALA A 119 -5.16 3.33 6.65
C ALA A 119 -4.76 2.12 5.80
N GLU A 120 -5.73 1.45 5.17
CA GLU A 120 -5.48 0.34 4.24
C GLU A 120 -4.68 0.81 3.01
N LEU A 121 -5.05 1.95 2.41
CA LEU A 121 -4.31 2.57 1.31
C LEU A 121 -2.89 2.95 1.72
N CYS A 122 -2.72 3.52 2.91
CA CYS A 122 -1.41 3.86 3.45
C CYS A 122 -0.50 2.63 3.52
N THR A 123 -0.99 1.54 4.11
CA THR A 123 -0.27 0.28 4.21
C THR A 123 0.09 -0.29 2.83
N LEU A 124 -0.88 -0.31 1.91
CA LEU A 124 -0.68 -0.80 0.54
C LEU A 124 0.40 0.00 -0.21
N LEU A 125 0.35 1.33 -0.13
CA LEU A 125 1.31 2.23 -0.77
C LEU A 125 2.70 2.13 -0.13
N LEU A 126 2.79 2.00 1.20
CA LEU A 126 4.07 1.79 1.91
C LEU A 126 4.75 0.48 1.51
N GLN A 127 3.96 -0.58 1.28
CA GLN A 127 4.46 -1.88 0.82
C GLN A 127 4.88 -1.86 -0.66
N SER A 128 4.36 -0.91 -1.45
CA SER A 128 4.57 -0.85 -2.90
C SER A 128 5.61 0.19 -3.34
N ASP A 129 5.86 1.22 -2.54
CA ASP A 129 6.76 2.33 -2.88
C ASP A 129 7.74 2.66 -1.75
N PHE A 130 9.01 2.26 -1.91
CA PHE A 130 10.05 2.50 -0.92
C PHE A 130 10.37 3.99 -0.68
N THR A 131 10.01 4.89 -1.60
CA THR A 131 10.19 6.35 -1.41
C THR A 131 9.25 6.91 -0.33
N MET A 132 8.24 6.13 0.05
CA MET A 132 7.35 6.41 1.16
C MET A 132 8.04 6.18 2.51
N LEU A 133 9.03 5.30 2.58
CA LEU A 133 9.72 4.99 3.82
C LEU A 133 10.62 6.16 4.24
N PRO A 134 10.85 6.35 5.56
CA PRO A 134 11.88 7.27 6.01
C PRO A 134 13.24 6.84 5.44
N PRO A 135 14.16 7.77 5.15
CA PRO A 135 15.51 7.42 4.71
C PRO A 135 16.17 6.56 5.79
N VAL A 136 16.42 5.29 5.47
CA VAL A 136 17.28 4.43 6.28
C VAL A 136 18.73 4.81 5.97
N SER A 137 19.55 5.08 6.98
CA SER A 137 21.00 5.08 6.81
C SER A 137 21.41 3.72 6.21
N PRO A 138 22.41 3.65 5.31
CA PRO A 138 22.62 2.45 4.51
C PRO A 138 22.99 1.27 5.43
N PRO A 139 22.19 0.20 5.51
CA PRO A 139 22.70 -1.04 6.02
C PRO A 139 23.48 -1.72 4.88
N THR A 140 24.63 -2.25 5.22
CA THR A 140 25.43 -3.17 4.42
C THR A 140 24.55 -4.14 3.62
N LEU A 141 24.82 -4.19 2.32
CA LEU A 141 24.37 -5.17 1.32
C LEU A 141 23.67 -6.40 1.91
N CYS A 142 22.34 -6.42 1.85
CA CYS A 142 21.57 -7.66 1.91
C CYS A 142 20.75 -7.75 0.62
N LEU A 143 21.39 -8.27 -0.44
CA LEU A 143 20.83 -8.44 -1.79
C LEU A 143 19.67 -9.45 -1.89
N CYS A 144 19.10 -9.92 -0.77
CA CYS A 144 18.05 -10.94 -0.78
C CYS A 144 16.80 -10.56 0.04
N ARG A 145 16.72 -9.36 0.62
CA ARG A 145 15.56 -8.94 1.43
C ARG A 145 15.15 -7.52 1.10
N GLY A 146 14.19 -7.39 0.19
CA GLY A 146 13.47 -6.13 0.04
C GLY A 146 12.83 -5.70 1.38
N PRO A 147 12.60 -4.40 1.65
CA PRO A 147 12.06 -3.85 2.91
C PRO A 147 10.65 -4.32 3.34
N LEU A 148 10.15 -5.43 2.81
CA LEU A 148 8.81 -5.97 3.04
C LEU A 148 8.76 -6.74 4.38
N ALA A 149 8.87 -6.05 5.51
CA ALA A 149 8.37 -6.58 6.79
C ALA A 149 8.37 -5.60 7.98
N VAL A 150 9.09 -4.46 7.96
CA VAL A 150 9.42 -3.77 9.24
C VAL A 150 9.03 -2.28 9.29
N VAL A 151 8.14 -1.78 8.43
CA VAL A 151 7.77 -0.34 8.50
C VAL A 151 6.32 -0.08 8.91
N ALA A 152 5.44 -1.08 8.91
CA ALA A 152 4.05 -0.88 9.33
C ALA A 152 3.89 -0.67 10.85
N ASN A 153 4.73 -1.30 11.69
CA ASN A 153 4.57 -1.24 13.15
C ASN A 153 5.07 0.05 13.81
N SER A 154 5.79 0.93 13.10
CA SER A 154 6.37 2.15 13.68
C SER A 154 5.66 3.44 13.25
N VAL A 155 4.74 3.37 12.27
CA VAL A 155 4.03 4.56 11.75
C VAL A 155 2.65 4.76 12.43
N PHE A 156 2.12 3.71 13.07
CA PHE A 156 0.80 3.72 13.72
C PHE A 156 0.84 3.51 15.24
N GLY A 157 2.03 3.65 15.86
CA GLY A 157 2.20 3.69 17.32
C GLY A 157 1.94 5.07 17.90
#